data_AF-A0A9E2L4W6-F1
#
_entry.id   AF-A0A9E2L4W6-F1
#
_cell.length_a   1.000
_cell.length_b   1.000
_cell.length_c   1.000
_cell.angle_alpha   90.00
_cell.angle_beta   90.00
_cell.angle_gamma   90.00
#
_symmetry.space_group_name_H-M   'P 1'
#
loop_
_entity.id
_entity.type
_entity.pdbx_description
1 polymer ?
#
loop_
_entity_poly.entity_id
_entity_poly.type
_entity_poly.pdbx_seq_one_letter_code
_entity_poly.pdbx_strand_id
1 'polypeptide(L)'
;YILGNGNSGIGFYQMSADDRTLGANKAYLALPASMNHVRSITIGGPTTGIEDTVSEGVAAEEYYDLQGRRVLNPVKGIYVTKSGKKVIFNK
;
A
#
# COMPACT_ATOMS: atom_id res chain seq x y z
N TYR A 1 15.03 18.76 -5.17
CA TYR A 1 15.82 17.52 -5.32
C TYR A 1 14.91 16.33 -5.10
N ILE A 2 15.06 15.27 -5.89
CA ILE A 2 14.27 14.04 -5.79
C ILE A 2 15.19 12.83 -5.69
N LEU A 3 14.74 11.78 -5.01
CA LEU A 3 15.44 10.50 -5.02
C LEU A 3 15.33 9.90 -6.43
N GLY A 4 16.46 9.56 -7.02
CA GLY A 4 16.52 8.95 -8.35
C GLY A 4 17.75 8.08 -8.54
N ASN A 5 17.80 7.38 -9.67
CA ASN A 5 18.97 6.64 -10.11
C ASN A 5 19.64 7.42 -11.25
N GLY A 6 20.70 8.16 -10.93
CA GLY A 6 21.44 8.97 -11.90
C GLY A 6 22.76 8.32 -12.31
N ASN A 7 23.61 9.06 -13.04
CA ASN A 7 24.92 8.58 -13.47
C ASN A 7 25.86 8.15 -12.33
N SER A 8 25.60 8.60 -11.11
CA SER A 8 26.37 8.24 -9.91
C SER A 8 25.65 7.22 -9.02
N GLY A 9 24.61 6.56 -9.53
CA GLY A 9 23.80 5.59 -8.78
C GLY A 9 22.59 6.21 -8.09
N ILE A 10 22.14 5.59 -7.00
CA ILE A 10 20.98 6.06 -6.23
C ILE A 10 21.36 7.27 -5.38
N GLY A 11 20.65 8.39 -5.57
CA GLY A 11 20.93 9.62 -4.84
C GLY A 11 19.86 10.70 -5.03
N PHE A 12 20.04 11.85 -4.38
CA PHE A 12 19.18 13.01 -4.54
C PHE A 12 19.69 13.92 -5.66
N TYR A 13 18.91 14.06 -6.72
CA TYR A 13 19.27 14.86 -7.89
C TYR A 13 18.38 16.09 -8.01
N GLN A 14 18.92 17.19 -8.54
CA GLN A 14 18.09 18.32 -8.94
C GLN A 14 17.15 17.90 -10.06
N MET A 15 15.89 18.29 -9.96
CA MET A 15 14.97 18.18 -11.09
C MET A 15 15.38 19.18 -12.15
N SER A 16 15.05 18.88 -13.41
CA SER A 16 15.22 19.83 -14.51
C SER A 16 14.59 21.18 -14.16
N ALA A 17 15.19 22.27 -14.64
CA ALA A 17 14.59 23.59 -14.52
C ALA A 17 13.29 23.68 -15.33
N ASP A 18 13.21 22.93 -16.43
CA ASP A 18 12.11 22.96 -17.39
C ASP A 18 10.97 22.02 -17.03
N ASP A 19 11.23 21.00 -16.20
CA ASP A 19 10.20 20.08 -15.70
C ASP A 19 10.37 19.80 -14.20
N ARG A 20 9.43 20.35 -13.44
CA ARG A 20 9.32 20.20 -11.99
C ARG A 20 8.05 19.46 -11.57
N THR A 21 7.41 18.76 -12.49
CA THR A 21 6.19 18.03 -12.22
C THR A 21 6.55 16.74 -11.46
N LEU A 22 5.98 16.58 -10.27
CA LEU A 22 6.17 15.38 -9.48
C LEU A 22 4.82 14.64 -9.37
N GLY A 23 4.82 13.36 -9.69
CA GLY A 23 3.64 12.52 -9.49
C GLY A 23 3.26 12.41 -8.01
N ALA A 24 2.01 11.99 -7.75
CA ALA A 24 1.54 11.79 -6.39
C ALA A 24 2.44 10.83 -5.59
N ASN A 25 2.44 11.02 -4.26
CA ASN A 25 3.16 10.19 -3.29
C ASN A 25 4.68 10.13 -3.52
N LYS A 26 5.27 11.23 -3.98
CA LYS A 26 6.72 11.40 -4.09
C LYS A 26 7.17 12.49 -3.13
N ALA A 27 8.22 12.22 -2.36
CA ALA A 27 8.85 13.22 -1.50
C ALA A 27 9.96 13.94 -2.28
N TYR A 28 10.13 15.23 -2.02
CA TYR A 28 11.20 16.06 -2.59
C TYR A 28 11.79 16.95 -1.51
N LEU A 29 13.05 17.32 -1.69
CA LEU A 29 13.75 18.27 -0.83
C LEU A 29 13.84 19.63 -1.56
N ALA A 30 13.15 20.64 -1.02
CA ALA A 30 13.20 22.03 -1.49
C ALA A 30 14.31 22.79 -0.77
N LEU A 31 15.22 23.41 -1.52
CA LEU A 31 16.37 24.13 -0.98
C LEU A 31 16.61 25.41 -1.77
N PRO A 32 17.06 26.49 -1.11
CA PRO A 32 17.48 27.70 -1.81
C PRO A 32 18.73 27.42 -2.66
N ALA A 33 18.84 28.09 -3.82
CA ALA A 33 19.93 27.90 -4.79
C ALA A 33 21.33 28.20 -4.23
N SER A 34 21.41 28.95 -3.12
CA SER A 34 22.67 29.28 -2.44
C SER A 34 23.29 28.13 -1.64
N MET A 35 22.58 26.99 -1.48
CA MET A 35 23.01 25.92 -0.57
C MET A 35 23.56 24.70 -1.33
N ASN A 36 24.79 24.82 -1.87
CA ASN A 36 25.43 23.91 -2.85
C ASN A 36 26.12 22.62 -2.33
N HIS A 37 25.91 22.19 -1.07
CA HIS A 37 26.57 20.98 -0.54
C HIS A 37 25.63 19.77 -0.42
N VAL A 38 26.23 18.56 -0.49
CA VAL A 38 25.62 17.23 -0.38
C VAL A 38 24.62 17.17 0.78
N ARG A 39 23.43 16.60 0.52
CA ARG A 39 22.34 16.44 1.50
C ARG A 39 22.12 14.96 1.75
N SER A 40 22.18 14.52 3.01
CA SER A 40 21.63 13.24 3.43
C SER A 40 20.22 13.44 3.96
N ILE A 41 19.32 12.49 3.67
CA ILE A 41 18.14 12.28 4.50
C ILE A 41 18.52 11.16 5.48
N THR A 42 18.55 11.48 6.77
CA THR A 42 18.72 10.45 7.79
C THR A 42 17.33 10.13 8.31
N ILE A 43 16.81 8.95 7.95
CA ILE A 43 15.62 8.40 8.60
C ILE A 43 16.13 7.75 9.88
N GLY A 44 16.19 8.54 10.95
CA GLY A 44 16.57 8.08 12.28
C GLY A 44 15.37 7.64 13.11
N GLY A 45 15.61 6.76 14.08
CA GLY A 45 14.58 6.17 14.95
C GLY A 45 14.39 4.67 14.67
N PRO A 46 13.71 3.94 15.57
CA PRO A 46 13.35 2.55 15.30
C PRO A 46 12.47 2.46 14.05
N THR A 47 12.60 1.38 13.29
CA THR A 47 11.73 1.09 12.14
C THR A 47 10.27 1.16 12.56
N THR A 48 9.53 2.18 12.11
CA THR A 48 8.07 2.21 12.21
C THR A 48 7.49 1.55 10.96
N GLY A 49 7.77 0.26 10.80
CA GLY A 49 7.18 -0.57 9.76
C GLY A 49 5.81 -1.10 10.19
N ILE A 50 4.96 -1.43 9.23
CA ILE A 50 3.84 -2.33 9.48
C ILE A 50 4.44 -3.74 9.44
N GLU A 51 4.71 -4.33 10.60
CA GLU A 51 5.25 -5.70 10.68
C GLU A 51 4.25 -6.74 10.19
N ASP A 52 2.95 -6.46 10.34
CA ASP A 52 1.86 -7.30 9.87
C ASP A 52 0.61 -6.46 9.61
N THR A 53 -0.22 -6.87 8.64
CA THR A 53 -1.57 -6.34 8.54
C THR A 53 -2.37 -6.83 9.73
N VAL A 54 -3.06 -5.91 10.43
CA VAL A 54 -4.02 -6.31 11.46
C VAL A 54 -5.15 -7.06 10.74
N SER A 55 -5.08 -8.39 10.72
CA SER A 55 -6.25 -9.21 10.50
C SER A 55 -7.14 -8.94 11.71
N GLU A 56 -8.26 -8.25 11.51
CA GLU A 56 -9.37 -8.41 12.45
C GLU A 56 -9.56 -9.92 12.61
N GLY A 57 -9.47 -10.42 13.85
CA GLY A 57 -9.45 -11.85 14.12
C GLY A 57 -10.56 -12.55 13.35
N VAL A 58 -10.30 -13.75 12.83
CA VAL A 58 -11.21 -14.51 11.96
C VAL A 58 -12.60 -14.56 12.62
N ALA A 59 -13.46 -13.61 12.25
CA ALA A 59 -14.84 -13.63 12.67
C ALA A 59 -15.44 -14.92 12.07
N ALA A 60 -16.34 -15.57 12.81
CA ALA A 60 -17.05 -16.73 12.29
C ALA A 60 -17.60 -16.39 10.90
N GLU A 61 -17.25 -17.21 9.91
CA GLU A 61 -17.66 -16.97 8.52
C GLU A 61 -19.18 -17.08 8.42
N GLU A 62 -19.79 -16.06 7.82
CA GLU A 62 -21.21 -16.03 7.47
C GLU A 62 -21.37 -16.36 5.99
N TYR A 63 -22.44 -17.04 5.62
CA TYR A 63 -22.69 -17.45 4.25
C TYR A 63 -23.89 -16.70 3.67
N TYR A 64 -23.79 -16.34 2.40
CA TYR A 64 -24.83 -15.63 1.66
C TYR A 64 -25.18 -16.42 0.40
N ASP A 65 -26.47 -16.49 0.07
CA ASP A 65 -26.90 -17.00 -1.23
C ASP A 65 -26.54 -16.03 -2.36
N LEU A 66 -26.78 -16.43 -3.62
CA LEU A 66 -26.45 -15.59 -4.78
C LEU A 66 -27.32 -14.33 -4.91
N GLN A 67 -28.34 -14.17 -4.05
CA GLN A 67 -29.16 -12.96 -3.95
C GLN A 67 -28.69 -12.06 -2.79
N GLY A 68 -27.61 -12.42 -2.10
CA GLY A 68 -27.04 -11.65 -1.00
C GLY A 68 -27.79 -11.81 0.33
N ARG A 69 -28.66 -12.82 0.48
CA ARG A 69 -29.33 -13.10 1.77
C ARG A 69 -28.47 -14.02 2.63
N ARG A 70 -28.38 -13.75 3.93
CA ARG A 70 -27.64 -14.58 4.89
C ARG A 70 -28.31 -15.94 5.07
N VAL A 71 -27.52 -17.02 5.05
CA VAL A 71 -27.93 -18.41 5.20
C VAL A 71 -27.20 -19.03 6.40
N LEU A 72 -27.96 -19.46 7.42
CA LEU A 72 -27.39 -20.05 8.65
C LEU A 72 -27.01 -21.52 8.48
N ASN A 73 -27.76 -22.27 7.66
CA ASN A 73 -27.55 -23.69 7.41
C ASN A 73 -27.47 -23.94 5.89
N PRO A 74 -26.30 -23.72 5.26
CA PRO A 74 -26.12 -23.96 3.84
C PRO A 74 -26.37 -25.44 3.49
N VAL A 75 -27.22 -25.67 2.50
CA VAL A 75 -27.40 -26.99 1.85
C VAL A 75 -26.53 -27.05 0.60
N LYS A 76 -26.41 -28.23 -0.02
CA LYS A 76 -25.68 -28.41 -1.28
C LYS A 76 -25.93 -27.29 -2.30
N GLY A 77 -24.90 -26.53 -2.66
CA GLY A 77 -25.03 -25.32 -3.49
C GLY A 77 -23.82 -24.38 -3.42
N ILE A 78 -23.90 -23.24 -4.12
CA ILE A 78 -22.85 -22.20 -4.19
C ILE A 78 -23.24 -21.03 -3.27
N TYR A 79 -22.28 -20.53 -2.49
CA TYR A 79 -22.46 -19.41 -1.54
C TYR A 79 -21.28 -18.45 -1.58
N VAL A 80 -21.48 -17.24 -1.04
CA VAL A 80 -20.44 -16.24 -0.82
C VAL A 80 -20.19 -16.09 0.69
N THR A 81 -18.93 -16.13 1.12
CA THR A 81 -18.56 -15.89 2.52
C THR A 81 -18.61 -14.40 2.85
N LYS A 82 -18.66 -14.05 4.15
CA LYS A 82 -18.52 -12.65 4.60
C LYS A 82 -17.22 -12.02 4.09
N SER A 83 -16.16 -12.81 3.98
CA SER A 83 -14.88 -12.43 3.39
C SER A 83 -14.87 -12.34 1.84
N GLY A 84 -16.01 -12.54 1.18
CA GLY A 84 -16.17 -12.39 -0.28
C GLY A 84 -15.74 -13.61 -1.11
N LYS A 85 -15.41 -14.74 -0.48
CA LYS A 85 -14.99 -15.96 -1.19
C LYS A 85 -16.21 -16.74 -1.69
N LYS A 86 -16.14 -17.27 -2.90
CA LYS A 86 -17.14 -18.21 -3.41
C LYS A 86 -16.81 -19.63 -2.94
N VAL A 87 -17.78 -20.33 -2.35
CA VAL A 87 -17.61 -21.68 -1.80
C VAL A 87 -18.74 -22.61 -2.27
N ILE A 88 -18.45 -23.91 -2.31
CA ILE A 88 -19.43 -24.96 -2.66
C ILE A 88 -19.66 -25.82 -1.42
N PHE A 89 -20.92 -25.93 -1.00
CA PHE A 89 -21.36 -26.91 -0.02
C PHE A 89 -21.77 -28.20 -0.74
N ASN A 90 -21.27 -29.34 -0.28
CA ASN A 90 -21.42 -30.64 -0.94
C ASN A 90 -22.05 -31.74 -0.07
N LYS A 91 -22.45 -31.40 1.16
CA LYS A 91 -23.17 -32.28 2.09
C LYS A 91 -24.65 -31.95 2.13
#